data_AF-A0A7W1KJ24-F1
#
_entry.id   AF-A0A7W1KJ24-F1
#
_cell.length_a   1.000
_cell.length_b   1.000
_cell.length_c   1.000
_cell.angle_alpha   90.00
_cell.angle_beta   90.00
_cell.angle_gamma   90.00
#
_symmetry.space_group_name_H-M   'P 1'
#
loop_
_entity.id
_entity.type
_entity.pdbx_description
1 polymer ?
#
loop_
_entity_poly.entity_id
_entity_poly.type
_entity_poly.pdbx_seq_one_letter_code
_entity_poly.pdbx_strand_id
1 'polypeptide(L)'
;MALYVSRAYGLSQQEAELASPEMTTLLAEVDAQLAGYAQLRVSAAPDCVMGDTPLEVWRFYVASPWHGRGIARALMASVELEARVREFSTLWLGVWERNERAKAFYRKCGFADVGSQVFVLGTDAQTDRIMVRSLPAT
;
A
#
# COMPACT_ATOMS: atom_id res chain seq x y z
N MET A 1 17.44 -11.21 -0.30
CA MET A 1 16.84 -10.27 -1.27
C MET A 1 16.37 -10.98 -2.56
N ALA A 2 17.25 -11.56 -3.38
CA ALA A 2 16.85 -12.18 -4.66
C ALA A 2 15.73 -13.23 -4.53
N LEU A 3 15.81 -14.14 -3.55
CA LEU A 3 14.76 -15.14 -3.28
C LEU A 3 13.40 -14.55 -2.86
N TYR A 4 13.42 -13.43 -2.13
CA TYR A 4 12.18 -12.72 -1.77
C TYR A 4 11.56 -12.08 -3.00
N VAL A 5 12.38 -11.43 -3.84
CA VAL A 5 11.92 -10.79 -5.07
C VAL A 5 11.34 -11.83 -6.04
N SER A 6 12.03 -12.96 -6.24
CA SER A 6 11.53 -14.00 -7.15
C SER A 6 10.23 -14.64 -6.67
N ARG A 7 10.03 -14.74 -5.35
CA ARG A 7 8.80 -15.30 -4.78
C ARG A 7 7.65 -14.30 -4.78
N ALA A 8 7.88 -13.06 -4.36
CA ALA A 8 6.85 -12.03 -4.26
C ALA A 8 6.50 -11.40 -5.62
N TYR A 9 7.45 -11.32 -6.55
CA TYR A 9 7.30 -10.71 -7.88
C TYR A 9 7.52 -11.68 -9.03
N GLY A 10 7.45 -12.99 -8.78
CA GLY A 10 7.48 -14.01 -9.83
C GLY A 10 6.20 -13.99 -10.66
N LEU A 11 6.28 -14.40 -11.93
CA LEU A 11 5.18 -14.33 -12.89
C LEU A 11 3.90 -14.98 -12.35
N SER A 12 3.98 -16.23 -11.88
CA SER A 12 2.82 -16.97 -11.37
C SER A 12 2.16 -16.29 -10.16
N GLN A 13 2.95 -15.68 -9.29
CA GLN A 13 2.45 -14.95 -8.14
C GLN A 13 1.73 -13.67 -8.58
N GLN A 14 2.30 -12.91 -9.53
CA GLN A 14 1.68 -11.72 -10.07
C GLN A 14 0.40 -12.04 -10.86
N GLU A 15 0.39 -13.11 -11.64
CA GLU A 15 -0.82 -13.58 -12.34
C GLU A 15 -1.94 -13.92 -11.35
N ALA A 16 -1.62 -14.64 -10.26
CA ALA A 16 -2.59 -14.97 -9.22
C ALA A 16 -3.13 -13.72 -8.50
N GLU A 17 -2.25 -12.74 -8.21
CA GLU A 17 -2.64 -11.47 -7.60
C GLU A 17 -3.54 -10.64 -8.52
N LEU A 18 -3.22 -10.57 -9.82
CA LEU A 18 -4.01 -9.81 -10.80
C LEU A 18 -5.35 -10.47 -11.13
N ALA A 19 -5.44 -11.80 -11.05
CA ALA A 19 -6.67 -12.55 -11.27
C ALA A 19 -7.58 -12.59 -10.03
N SER A 20 -7.09 -12.20 -8.86
CA SER A 20 -7.85 -12.29 -7.61
C SER A 20 -8.91 -11.19 -7.52
N PRO A 21 -10.20 -11.54 -7.30
CA PRO A 21 -11.26 -10.55 -7.10
C PRO A 21 -11.17 -9.81 -5.76
N GLU A 22 -10.38 -10.32 -4.82
CA GLU A 22 -10.15 -9.69 -3.51
C GLU A 22 -9.06 -8.62 -3.56
N MET A 23 -8.34 -8.52 -4.69
CA MET A 23 -7.28 -7.56 -4.92
C MET A 23 -7.68 -6.54 -5.98
N THR A 24 -7.31 -5.29 -5.77
CA THR A 24 -7.38 -4.26 -6.82
C THR A 24 -5.97 -3.79 -7.13
N THR A 25 -5.62 -3.75 -8.42
CA THR A 25 -4.38 -3.12 -8.89
C THR A 25 -4.72 -1.83 -9.64
N LEU A 26 -4.27 -0.70 -9.13
CA LEU A 26 -4.41 0.62 -9.76
C LEU A 26 -3.10 1.01 -10.43
N LEU A 27 -3.17 1.41 -11.70
CA LEU A 27 -2.02 1.87 -12.47
C LEU A 27 -2.05 3.39 -12.62
N ALA A 28 -0.89 4.03 -12.45
CA ALA A 28 -0.69 5.42 -12.81
C ALA A 28 0.15 5.47 -14.08
N GLU A 29 -0.43 5.99 -15.16
CA GLU A 29 0.24 6.14 -16.46
C GLU A 29 0.43 7.61 -16.81
N VAL A 30 1.58 7.93 -17.41
CA VAL A 30 1.88 9.25 -17.98
C VAL A 30 2.39 9.02 -19.39
N ASP A 31 1.77 9.65 -20.39
CA ASP A 31 2.12 9.47 -21.81
C ASP A 31 2.18 7.98 -22.23
N ALA A 32 1.20 7.18 -21.77
CA ALA A 32 1.12 5.73 -21.97
C ALA A 32 2.29 4.92 -21.37
N GLN A 33 3.08 5.50 -20.45
CA GLN A 33 4.13 4.83 -19.71
C GLN A 33 3.71 4.61 -18.26
N LEU A 34 3.95 3.40 -17.73
CA LEU A 34 3.70 3.09 -16.33
C LEU A 34 4.61 3.93 -15.42
N ALA A 35 4.01 4.86 -14.70
CA ALA A 35 4.68 5.77 -13.79
C ALA A 35 4.64 5.29 -12.33
N GLY A 36 3.64 4.48 -11.97
CA GLY A 36 3.49 3.90 -10.64
C GLY A 36 2.30 2.95 -10.56
N TYR A 37 2.17 2.25 -9.44
CA TYR A 37 1.03 1.39 -9.18
C TYR A 37 0.75 1.26 -7.68
N ALA A 38 -0.49 0.92 -7.34
CA ALA A 38 -0.90 0.52 -6.01
C ALA A 38 -1.63 -0.82 -6.08
N GLN A 39 -1.40 -1.70 -5.09
CA GLN A 39 -2.20 -2.91 -4.91
C GLN A 39 -2.89 -2.86 -3.56
N LEU A 40 -4.20 -3.08 -3.60
CA LEU A 40 -5.10 -3.11 -2.45
C LEU A 40 -5.57 -4.54 -2.24
N ARG A 41 -5.73 -4.95 -0.98
CA ARG A 41 -6.27 -6.27 -0.66
C ARG A 41 -7.04 -6.25 0.64
N VAL A 42 -8.01 -7.15 0.75
CA VAL A 42 -8.58 -7.54 2.04
C VAL A 42 -7.63 -8.56 2.68
N SER A 43 -7.23 -8.29 3.92
CA SER A 43 -6.31 -9.15 4.67
C SER A 43 -6.57 -9.00 6.17
N ALA A 44 -6.02 -9.92 6.96
CA ALA A 44 -6.05 -9.79 8.40
C ALA A 44 -5.23 -8.56 8.82
N ALA A 45 -5.91 -7.57 9.39
CA ALA A 45 -5.26 -6.38 9.90
C ALA A 45 -4.58 -6.68 11.27
N PRO A 46 -3.43 -6.05 11.58
CA PRO A 46 -2.82 -6.16 12.91
C PRO A 46 -3.73 -5.61 14.00
N ASP A 47 -3.59 -6.09 15.24
CA ASP A 47 -4.41 -5.69 16.40
C ASP A 47 -4.42 -4.17 16.66
N CYS A 48 -3.38 -3.44 16.22
CA CYS A 48 -3.33 -1.98 16.35
C CYS A 48 -4.21 -1.23 15.33
N VAL A 49 -4.81 -1.92 14.36
CA VAL A 49 -5.76 -1.37 13.39
C VAL A 49 -7.17 -1.56 13.94
N MET A 50 -7.66 -0.54 14.64
CA MET A 50 -8.95 -0.58 15.36
C MET A 50 -10.16 -0.11 14.53
N GLY A 51 -9.96 0.25 13.26
CA GLY A 51 -11.02 0.80 12.41
C GLY A 51 -11.89 -0.26 11.74
N ASP A 52 -13.15 0.08 11.47
CA ASP A 52 -14.09 -0.80 10.77
C ASP A 52 -13.68 -1.00 9.30
N THR A 53 -14.08 -2.15 8.74
CA THR A 53 -13.85 -2.53 7.33
C THR A 53 -12.47 -2.10 6.79
N PRO A 54 -11.36 -2.65 7.34
CA PRO A 54 -10.01 -2.25 6.94
C PRO A 54 -9.63 -2.80 5.56
N LEU A 55 -9.03 -1.94 4.74
CA LEU A 55 -8.42 -2.29 3.46
C LEU A 55 -6.92 -2.00 3.51
N GLU A 56 -6.10 -2.99 3.15
CA GLU A 56 -4.65 -2.85 3.14
C GLU A 56 -4.18 -2.22 1.83
N VAL A 57 -3.39 -1.14 1.93
CA VAL A 57 -2.55 -0.65 0.83
C VAL A 57 -1.25 -1.45 0.84
N TRP A 58 -1.30 -2.64 0.24
CA TRP A 58 -0.22 -3.63 0.34
C TRP A 58 1.04 -3.23 -0.42
N ARG A 59 0.88 -2.65 -1.61
CA ARG A 59 2.00 -2.14 -2.42
C ARG A 59 1.66 -0.75 -2.93
N PHE A 60 2.66 0.13 -2.90
CA PHE A 60 2.52 1.50 -3.37
C PHE A 60 3.86 2.01 -3.89
N TYR A 61 3.99 2.09 -5.21
CA TYR A 61 5.26 2.45 -5.85
C TYR A 61 5.05 3.50 -6.93
N VAL A 62 6.00 4.43 -7.00
CA VAL A 62 6.14 5.38 -8.11
C VAL A 62 7.58 5.26 -8.60
N ALA A 63 7.79 5.13 -9.90
CA ALA A 63 9.13 4.99 -10.44
C ALA A 63 9.92 6.30 -10.26
N SER A 64 11.22 6.17 -9.99
CA SER A 64 12.10 7.32 -9.67
C SER A 64 12.02 8.49 -10.66
N PRO A 65 11.94 8.28 -11.99
CA PRO A 65 11.85 9.39 -12.95
C PRO A 65 10.61 10.29 -12.78
N TRP A 66 9.56 9.76 -12.14
CA TRP A 66 8.28 10.43 -11.94
C TRP A 66 8.10 11.03 -10.54
N HIS A 67 9.12 10.94 -9.67
CA HIS A 67 9.07 11.55 -8.34
C HIS A 67 8.99 13.08 -8.44
N GLY A 68 8.33 13.71 -7.46
CA GLY A 68 8.16 15.17 -7.41
C GLY A 68 7.09 15.75 -8.35
N ARG A 69 6.41 14.91 -9.15
CA ARG A 69 5.41 15.34 -10.14
C ARG A 69 3.95 15.16 -9.70
N GLY A 70 3.70 14.91 -8.42
CA GLY A 70 2.35 14.71 -7.89
C GLY A 70 1.72 13.33 -8.14
N ILE A 71 2.37 12.42 -8.89
CA ILE A 71 1.86 11.08 -9.22
C ILE A 71 1.46 10.28 -7.98
N ALA A 72 2.30 10.26 -6.94
CA ALA A 72 1.98 9.56 -5.70
C ALA A 72 0.70 10.10 -5.04
N ARG A 73 0.48 11.42 -5.08
CA ARG A 73 -0.72 12.03 -4.50
C ARG A 73 -1.98 11.66 -5.30
N ALA A 74 -1.88 11.71 -6.64
CA ALA A 74 -2.99 11.32 -7.51
C ALA A 74 -3.35 9.84 -7.33
N LEU A 75 -2.33 8.96 -7.29
CA LEU A 75 -2.53 7.53 -7.07
C LEU A 75 -3.17 7.23 -5.70
N MET A 76 -2.75 7.91 -4.63
CA MET A 76 -3.38 7.77 -3.31
C MET A 76 -4.84 8.27 -3.29
N ALA A 77 -5.17 9.31 -4.06
CA ALA A 77 -6.55 9.75 -4.21
C ALA A 77 -7.42 8.69 -4.93
N SER A 78 -6.86 8.00 -5.94
CA SER A 78 -7.53 6.85 -6.58
C SER A 78 -7.71 5.67 -5.63
N VAL A 79 -6.73 5.40 -4.76
CA VAL A 79 -6.85 4.38 -3.69
C VAL A 79 -8.00 4.71 -2.74
N GLU A 80 -8.10 5.96 -2.30
CA GLU A 80 -9.21 6.42 -1.44
C GLU A 80 -10.56 6.31 -2.14
N LEU A 81 -10.66 6.69 -3.41
CA LEU A 81 -11.88 6.55 -4.20
C LEU A 81 -12.32 5.09 -4.31
N GLU A 82 -11.40 4.21 -4.68
CA GLU A 82 -11.64 2.76 -4.81
C GLU A 82 -12.12 2.15 -3.49
N ALA A 83 -11.47 2.51 -2.37
CA ALA A 83 -11.87 2.04 -1.05
C ALA A 83 -13.30 2.48 -0.70
N ARG A 84 -13.66 3.74 -0.99
CA ARG A 84 -15.01 4.28 -0.72
C ARG A 84 -16.08 3.63 -1.61
N VAL A 85 -15.79 3.42 -2.90
CA VAL A 85 -16.71 2.73 -3.83
C VAL A 85 -17.01 1.30 -3.36
N ARG A 86 -16.01 0.66 -2.73
CA ARG A 86 -16.13 -0.68 -2.17
C ARG A 86 -16.53 -0.71 -0.68
N GLU A 87 -17.01 0.41 -0.15
CA GLU A 87 -17.54 0.55 1.21
C GLU A 87 -16.54 0.23 2.34
N PHE A 88 -15.23 0.32 2.06
CA PHE A 88 -14.19 0.29 3.09
C PHE A 88 -14.10 1.67 3.75
N SER A 89 -14.03 1.67 5.09
CA SER A 89 -13.99 2.88 5.90
C SER A 89 -12.62 3.15 6.53
N THR A 90 -11.70 2.19 6.45
CA THR A 90 -10.35 2.30 7.00
C THR A 90 -9.31 1.86 5.99
N LEU A 91 -8.32 2.70 5.71
CA LEU A 91 -7.10 2.30 5.01
C LEU A 91 -5.99 2.02 6.03
N TRP A 92 -5.22 0.97 5.82
CA TRP A 92 -4.01 0.73 6.59
C TRP A 92 -2.85 0.27 5.70
N LEU A 93 -1.63 0.45 6.20
CA LEU A 93 -0.41 -0.01 5.55
C LEU A 93 0.70 -0.28 6.55
N GLY A 94 1.59 -1.21 6.18
CA GLY A 94 2.90 -1.36 6.81
C GLY A 94 3.94 -0.54 6.04
N VAL A 95 4.80 0.19 6.77
CA VAL A 95 5.93 0.90 6.18
C VAL A 95 7.19 0.68 7.01
N TRP A 96 8.27 0.27 6.34
CA TRP A 96 9.54 0.01 7.00
C TRP A 96 9.99 1.19 7.87
N GLU A 97 10.37 0.90 9.11
CA GLU A 97 10.65 1.92 10.12
C GLU A 97 11.69 2.96 9.69
N ARG A 98 12.64 2.57 8.82
CA ARG A 98 13.72 3.45 8.33
C ARG A 98 13.34 4.26 7.08
N ASN A 99 12.16 4.02 6.50
CA ASN A 99 11.71 4.73 5.30
C ASN A 99 11.03 6.05 5.65
N GLU A 100 11.81 7.01 6.16
CA GLU A 100 11.32 8.34 6.56
C GLU A 100 10.60 9.08 5.43
N ARG A 101 11.04 8.88 4.18
CA ARG A 101 10.42 9.49 3.00
C ARG A 101 8.98 9.01 2.82
N ALA A 102 8.75 7.70 2.90
CA ALA A 102 7.41 7.14 2.78
C ALA A 102 6.54 7.51 3.97
N LYS A 103 7.05 7.42 5.20
CA LYS A 103 6.32 7.85 6.41
C LYS A 103 5.88 9.31 6.33
N ALA A 104 6.75 10.21 5.86
CA ALA A 104 6.41 11.62 5.66
C ALA A 104 5.34 11.82 4.58
N PHE A 105 5.38 11.03 3.49
CA PHE A 105 4.33 11.04 2.48
C PHE A 105 2.98 10.57 3.04
N TYR A 106 2.93 9.44 3.74
CA TYR A 106 1.69 8.92 4.30
C TYR A 106 1.08 9.84 5.35
N ARG A 107 1.89 10.48 6.20
CA ARG A 107 1.41 11.54 7.11
C ARG A 107 0.74 12.70 6.37
N LYS A 108 1.32 13.15 5.25
CA LYS A 108 0.71 14.19 4.39
C LYS A 108 -0.59 13.72 3.73
N CYS A 109 -0.73 12.42 3.50
CA CYS A 109 -1.97 11.80 3.03
C CYS A 109 -2.99 11.56 4.15
N GLY A 110 -2.72 11.96 5.39
CA GLY A 110 -3.65 11.82 6.51
C GLY A 110 -3.56 10.51 7.27
N PHE A 111 -2.52 9.69 7.02
CA PHE A 111 -2.28 8.50 7.83
C PHE A 111 -1.61 8.85 9.16
N ALA A 112 -2.08 8.22 10.23
CA ALA A 112 -1.48 8.26 11.56
C ALA A 112 -0.74 6.94 11.85
N ASP A 113 0.40 7.03 12.54
CA ASP A 113 1.11 5.85 13.04
C ASP A 113 0.40 5.32 14.29
N VAL A 114 0.00 4.04 14.28
CA VAL A 114 -0.79 3.39 15.34
C VAL A 114 -0.06 2.24 16.03
N GLY A 115 1.14 1.89 15.57
CA GLY A 115 1.86 0.74 16.12
C GLY A 115 2.94 0.21 15.19
N SER A 116 3.34 -1.03 15.43
CA SER A 116 4.34 -1.71 14.62
C SER A 116 4.10 -3.20 14.59
N GLN A 117 4.60 -3.85 13.54
CA GLN A 117 4.65 -5.30 13.44
C GLN A 117 6.06 -5.74 13.05
N VAL A 118 6.45 -6.92 13.51
CA VAL A 118 7.71 -7.54 13.08
C VAL A 118 7.46 -8.25 11.76
N PHE A 119 8.29 -7.94 10.76
CA PHE A 119 8.32 -8.62 9.48
C PHE A 119 9.69 -9.28 9.29
N VAL A 120 9.72 -10.55 8.92
CA VAL A 120 10.98 -11.29 8.71
C VAL A 120 11.36 -11.25 7.24
N LEU A 121 12.47 -10.57 6.92
CA LEU A 121 13.06 -10.56 5.58
C LEU A 121 14.19 -11.59 5.50
N GLY A 122 13.88 -12.81 5.09
CA GLY A 122 14.83 -13.92 5.11
C GLY A 122 15.08 -14.40 6.54
N THR A 123 16.22 -14.04 7.14
CA THR A 123 16.53 -14.32 8.55
C THR A 123 16.49 -13.07 9.43
N ASP A 124 16.33 -11.89 8.83
CA ASP A 124 16.44 -10.61 9.54
C ASP A 124 15.05 -10.14 9.97
N ALA A 125 14.84 -10.04 11.28
CA ALA A 125 13.67 -9.37 11.84
C ALA A 125 13.76 -7.87 11.56
N GLN A 126 12.84 -7.38 10.75
CA GLN A 126 12.62 -5.97 10.47
C GLN A 126 11.36 -5.51 11.20
N THR A 127 11.23 -4.20 11.41
CA THR A 127 10.02 -3.61 11.98
C THR A 127 9.37 -2.70 10.95
N ASP A 128 8.10 -2.96 10.69
CA ASP A 128 7.23 -2.05 9.96
C ASP A 128 6.43 -1.23 10.98
N ARG A 129 6.32 0.07 10.72
CA ARG A 129 5.31 0.91 11.37
C ARG A 129 3.97 0.66 10.70
N ILE A 130 2.92 0.51 11.50
CA ILE A 130 1.56 0.41 11.00
C ILE A 130 0.97 1.80 10.98
N MET A 131 0.49 2.21 9.82
CA MET A 131 -0.16 3.49 9.63
C MET A 131 -1.59 3.31 9.16
N VAL A 132 -2.51 4.08 9.73
CA VAL A 132 -3.96 3.99 9.48
C VAL A 132 -4.52 5.35 9.10
N ARG A 133 -5.49 5.36 8.18
CA ARG A 133 -6.31 6.52 7.84
C ARG A 133 -7.78 6.10 7.82
N SER A 134 -8.59 6.75 8.65
CA SER A 134 -10.05 6.66 8.55
C SER A 134 -10.53 7.46 7.34
N LEU A 135 -11.44 6.88 6.58
CA LEU A 135 -12.11 7.54 5.45
C LEU A 135 -13.44 8.11 5.96
N PRO A 136 -13.78 9.37 5.61
CA PRO A 136 -15.07 9.93 5.97
C PRO A 136 -16.20 9.14 5.31
N ALA A 137 -17.31 8.99 6.02
CA ALA A 137 -18.55 8.49 5.45
C ALA A 137 -18.97 9.37 4.26
N THR A 138 -19.47 8.73 3.20
CA THR A 138 -19.96 9.39 1.98
C THR A 138 -21.21 10.22 2.23
#